data_AF-A0A1N7IFM3-F1
#
_entry.id   AF-A0A1N7IFM3-F1
#
_cell.length_a   1.000
_cell.length_b   1.000
_cell.length_c   1.000
_cell.angle_alpha   90.00
_cell.angle_beta   90.00
_cell.angle_gamma   90.00
#
_symmetry.space_group_name_H-M   'P 1'
#
loop_
_entity.id
_entity.type
_entity.pdbx_description
1 polymer ?
#
loop_
_entity_poly.entity_id
_entity_poly.type
_entity_poly.pdbx_seq_one_letter_code
_entity_poly.pdbx_strand_id
1 'polypeptide(L)'
;MNNWFKILYLSLFSFFTLGNAQEKIVIGEKQTLFSKILNENREISVHLPKTYNDHTISPAKYPVIYLLDGEINFEYYTGMADFIARTPYADIPECIVVGIKNTERTRDLTPTKAGKKVL
;
A
#
# COMPACT_ATOMS: atom_id res chain seq x y z
N MET A 1 9.51 40.42 -41.22
CA MET A 1 9.29 39.05 -40.70
C MET A 1 8.21 39.14 -39.63
N ASN A 2 6.98 38.70 -39.94
CA ASN A 2 5.77 39.08 -39.21
C ASN A 2 5.79 38.55 -37.76
N ASN A 3 5.59 39.45 -36.79
CA ASN A 3 5.57 39.12 -35.35
C ASN A 3 4.51 38.06 -34.99
N TRP A 4 3.50 37.87 -35.85
CA TRP A 4 2.49 36.80 -35.72
C TRP A 4 3.11 35.39 -35.72
N PHE A 5 4.16 35.14 -36.52
CA PHE A 5 4.82 33.83 -36.53
C PHE A 5 5.57 33.54 -35.22
N LYS A 6 6.07 34.57 -34.54
CA LYS A 6 6.72 34.42 -33.22
C LYS A 6 5.72 34.03 -32.14
N ILE A 7 4.52 34.60 -32.17
CA ILE A 7 3.43 34.25 -31.25
C ILE A 7 3.00 32.80 -31.45
N LEU A 8 2.90 32.36 -32.71
CA LEU A 8 2.55 30.99 -33.06
C LEU A 8 3.63 29.98 -32.62
N TYR A 9 4.91 30.35 -32.74
CA TYR A 9 6.03 29.55 -32.25
C TYR A 9 6.05 29.46 -30.72
N LEU A 10 5.73 30.56 -30.03
CA LEU A 10 5.67 30.60 -28.57
C LEU A 10 4.53 29.74 -28.02
N SER A 11 3.36 29.74 -28.67
CA SER A 11 2.23 28.90 -28.24
C SER A 11 2.51 27.41 -28.49
N LEU A 12 3.14 27.07 -29.62
CA LEU A 12 3.53 25.69 -29.94
C LEU A 12 4.55 25.13 -28.93
N PHE A 13 5.49 25.96 -28.50
CA PHE A 13 6.49 25.59 -27.48
C PHE A 13 5.84 25.34 -26.10
N SER A 14 4.83 26.14 -25.74
CA SER A 14 4.11 25.99 -24.46
C SER A 14 3.19 24.76 -24.40
N PHE A 15 2.73 24.24 -25.55
CA PHE A 15 1.98 22.98 -25.61
C PHE A 15 2.88 21.74 -25.43
N PHE A 16 4.17 21.84 -25.78
CA PHE A 16 5.12 20.74 -25.62
C PHE A 16 5.58 20.50 -24.17
N THR A 17 5.32 21.45 -23.26
CA THR A 17 5.71 21.34 -21.85
C THR A 17 4.63 20.77 -20.94
N LEU A 18 3.60 20.09 -21.49
CA LEU A 18 2.74 19.20 -20.70
C LEU A 18 3.55 17.96 -20.28
N GLY A 19 4.40 18.13 -19.27
CA GLY A 19 5.21 17.07 -18.69
C GLY A 19 4.37 16.08 -17.89
N ASN A 20 4.81 14.82 -17.88
CA ASN A 20 4.27 13.81 -16.97
C ASN A 20 4.64 14.20 -15.53
N ALA A 21 3.66 14.25 -14.63
CA ALA A 21 3.91 14.43 -13.20
C ALA A 21 4.70 13.24 -12.62
N GLN A 22 5.32 13.43 -11.45
CA GLN A 22 6.01 12.38 -10.71
C GLN A 22 5.09 11.17 -10.48
N GLU A 23 5.54 9.97 -10.87
CA GLU A 23 4.83 8.74 -10.54
C GLU A 23 4.78 8.53 -9.02
N LYS A 24 3.61 8.15 -8.53
CA LYS A 24 3.40 7.86 -7.11
C LYS A 24 4.08 6.54 -6.77
N ILE A 25 4.87 6.52 -5.70
CA ILE A 25 5.31 5.27 -5.08
C ILE A 25 4.13 4.74 -4.26
N VAL A 26 3.60 3.59 -4.65
CA VAL A 26 2.47 2.93 -3.97
C VAL A 26 2.99 1.71 -3.22
N ILE A 27 2.93 1.77 -1.89
CA ILE A 27 3.28 0.64 -1.02
C ILE A 27 2.09 -0.30 -0.86
N GLY A 28 0.86 0.22 -0.86
CA GLY A 28 -0.35 -0.58 -0.72
C GLY A 28 -1.60 0.29 -0.74
N GLU A 29 -2.75 -0.36 -0.56
CA GLU A 29 -4.06 0.28 -0.53
C GLU A 29 -4.63 0.24 0.89
N LYS A 30 -5.29 1.33 1.32
CA LYS A 30 -6.03 1.37 2.57
C LYS A 30 -7.51 1.11 2.33
N GLN A 31 -8.10 0.25 3.14
CA GLN A 31 -9.52 -0.06 3.11
C GLN A 31 -10.11 0.11 4.51
N THR A 32 -11.38 0.52 4.57
CA THR A 32 -12.14 0.60 5.82
C THR A 32 -13.34 -0.33 5.73
N LEU A 33 -13.52 -1.15 6.76
CA LEU A 33 -14.64 -2.09 6.86
C LEU A 33 -15.32 -1.97 8.23
N PHE A 34 -16.62 -2.21 8.29
CA PHE A 34 -17.35 -2.26 9.55
C PHE A 34 -17.27 -3.66 10.18
N SER A 35 -16.67 -3.76 11.37
CA SER A 35 -16.60 -5.01 12.12
C SER A 35 -17.88 -5.19 12.93
N LYS A 36 -18.69 -6.19 12.58
CA LYS A 36 -19.89 -6.54 13.35
C LYS A 36 -19.57 -7.06 14.75
N ILE A 37 -18.42 -7.71 14.91
CA ILE A 37 -17.99 -8.31 16.19
C ILE A 37 -17.55 -7.23 17.17
N LEU A 38 -16.81 -6.23 16.69
CA LEU A 38 -16.31 -5.12 17.51
C LEU A 38 -17.25 -3.91 17.51
N ASN A 39 -18.27 -3.93 16.65
CA ASN A 39 -19.24 -2.84 16.44
C ASN A 39 -18.58 -1.48 16.13
N GLU A 40 -17.56 -1.49 15.28
CA GLU A 40 -16.77 -0.31 14.92
C GLU A 40 -16.15 -0.44 13.52
N ASN A 41 -15.74 0.69 12.93
CA ASN A 41 -14.97 0.69 11.69
C ASN A 41 -13.51 0.30 11.96
N ARG A 42 -12.97 -0.57 11.12
CA ARG A 42 -11.57 -1.02 11.12
C ARG A 42 -10.90 -0.62 9.82
N GLU A 43 -9.74 0.00 9.94
CA GLU A 43 -8.87 0.30 8.80
C GLU A 43 -7.87 -0.85 8.64
N ILE A 44 -7.68 -1.29 7.41
CA ILE A 44 -6.66 -2.26 7.02
C ILE A 44 -5.85 -1.69 5.85
N SER A 45 -4.59 -2.10 5.76
CA SER A 45 -3.72 -1.81 4.62
C SER A 45 -3.42 -3.12 3.90
N VAL A 46 -3.51 -3.15 2.58
CA VAL A 46 -3.26 -4.34 1.75
C VAL A 46 -2.13 -4.05 0.78
N HIS A 47 -1.09 -4.87 0.81
CA HIS A 47 0.00 -4.88 -0.14
C HIS A 47 -0.09 -6.15 -0.98
N LEU A 48 -0.04 -5.97 -2.30
CA LEU A 48 -0.09 -7.06 -3.26
C LEU A 48 1.31 -7.26 -3.85
N PRO A 49 1.74 -8.51 -4.05
CA PRO A 49 3.02 -8.78 -4.68
C PRO A 49 3.01 -8.30 -6.14
N LYS A 50 4.19 -8.05 -6.70
CA LYS A 50 4.35 -7.42 -8.02
C LYS A 50 3.69 -8.22 -9.14
N THR A 51 3.71 -9.54 -9.01
CA THR A 51 3.13 -10.46 -9.99
C THR A 51 1.61 -10.60 -9.90
N TYR A 52 0.96 -10.06 -8.87
CA TYR A 52 -0.47 -10.30 -8.60
C TYR A 52 -1.39 -9.92 -9.78
N ASN A 53 -1.08 -8.81 -10.46
CA ASN A 53 -1.82 -8.33 -11.63
C ASN A 53 -1.11 -8.60 -12.96
N ASP A 54 -0.09 -9.45 -12.97
CA ASP A 54 0.62 -9.80 -14.19
C ASP A 54 -0.18 -10.86 -14.97
N HIS A 55 -0.84 -10.41 -16.03
CA HIS A 55 -1.63 -11.26 -16.91
C HIS A 55 -0.79 -12.17 -17.82
N THR A 56 0.53 -11.98 -17.87
CA THR A 56 1.45 -12.78 -18.71
C THR A 56 1.89 -14.07 -18.02
N ILE A 57 1.73 -14.15 -16.70
CA ILE A 57 2.00 -15.35 -15.91
C ILE A 57 0.72 -16.12 -15.61
N SER A 58 0.87 -17.41 -15.29
CA SER A 58 -0.28 -18.20 -14.81
C SER A 58 -0.77 -17.67 -13.46
N PRO A 59 -2.09 -17.64 -13.21
CA PRO A 59 -2.64 -17.23 -11.92
C PRO A 59 -2.00 -18.01 -10.77
N ALA A 60 -1.33 -17.29 -9.88
CA ALA A 60 -0.66 -17.86 -8.72
C ALA A 60 -1.55 -17.77 -7.47
N LYS A 61 -1.35 -18.71 -6.54
CA LYS A 61 -1.90 -18.63 -5.19
C LYS A 61 -0.86 -17.99 -4.28
N TYR A 62 -1.22 -16.87 -3.66
CA TYR A 62 -0.33 -16.15 -2.75
C TYR A 62 -0.71 -16.45 -1.29
N PRO A 63 0.25 -16.82 -0.43
CA PRO A 63 0.02 -16.81 1.01
C PRO A 63 -0.31 -15.40 1.49
N VAL A 64 -1.08 -15.32 2.57
CA VAL A 64 -1.52 -14.06 3.17
C VAL A 64 -0.92 -13.92 4.56
N ILE A 65 -0.23 -12.82 4.81
CA ILE A 65 0.35 -12.46 6.09
C ILE A 65 -0.52 -11.38 6.73
N TYR A 66 -1.16 -11.71 7.85
CA TYR A 66 -1.89 -10.75 8.67
C TYR A 66 -0.94 -10.13 9.71
N LEU A 67 -0.64 -8.85 9.55
CA LEU A 67 0.31 -8.11 10.36
C LEU A 67 -0.42 -7.25 11.39
N LEU A 68 -0.22 -7.57 12.67
CA LEU A 68 -0.73 -6.77 13.80
C LEU A 68 0.12 -5.49 13.97
N ASP A 69 -0.45 -4.49 14.67
CA ASP A 69 0.15 -3.15 14.82
C ASP A 69 0.49 -2.54 13.43
N GLY A 70 -0.43 -2.70 12.47
CA GLY A 70 -0.21 -2.34 11.07
C GLY A 70 0.04 -0.85 10.85
N GLU A 71 -0.42 0.02 11.74
CA GLU A 71 -0.16 1.46 11.69
C GLU A 71 1.33 1.83 11.83
N ILE A 72 2.13 0.96 12.43
CA ILE A 72 3.58 1.16 12.62
C ILE A 72 4.37 0.20 11.73
N ASN A 73 3.89 -1.03 11.54
CA ASN A 73 4.71 -2.09 10.96
C ASN A 73 4.58 -2.29 9.45
N PHE A 74 3.52 -1.76 8.82
CA PHE A 74 3.17 -2.14 7.45
C PHE A 74 4.23 -1.76 6.41
N GLU A 75 4.77 -0.54 6.48
CA GLU A 75 5.68 -0.02 5.43
C GLU A 75 7.02 -0.75 5.38
N TYR A 76 7.68 -0.97 6.52
CA TYR A 76 8.96 -1.67 6.51
C TYR A 76 8.78 -3.18 6.24
N TYR A 77 7.71 -3.77 6.76
CA TYR A 77 7.51 -5.22 6.64
C TYR A 77 7.22 -5.62 5.19
N THR A 78 6.42 -4.82 4.47
CA THR A 78 6.15 -5.06 3.04
C THR A 78 7.41 -4.96 2.20
N GLY A 79 8.25 -3.95 2.41
CA GLY A 79 9.55 -3.84 1.74
C GLY A 79 10.50 -5.00 2.05
N MET A 80 10.50 -5.49 3.30
CA MET A 80 11.26 -6.68 3.69
C MET A 80 10.72 -7.95 3.03
N ALA A 81 9.40 -8.15 3.05
CA ALA A 81 8.76 -9.32 2.44
C ALA A 81 9.04 -9.40 0.93
N ASP A 82 8.92 -8.28 0.22
CA ASP A 82 9.29 -8.16 -1.20
C ASP A 82 10.75 -8.50 -1.45
N PHE A 83 11.65 -8.06 -0.57
CA PHE A 83 13.07 -8.33 -0.72
C PHE A 83 13.39 -9.83 -0.58
N ILE A 84 12.81 -10.49 0.42
CA ILE A 84 13.06 -11.92 0.70
C ILE A 84 12.36 -12.81 -0.34
N ALA A 85 11.24 -12.36 -0.92
CA ALA A 85 10.53 -13.06 -1.99
C ALA A 85 11.15 -12.90 -3.39
N ARG A 86 12.25 -12.14 -3.52
CA ARG A 86 12.78 -11.74 -4.81
C ARG A 86 13.57 -12.87 -5.49
N THR A 87 13.20 -13.17 -6.73
CA THR A 87 13.91 -14.13 -7.60
C THR A 87 15.28 -13.61 -8.04
N PRO A 88 16.26 -14.49 -8.32
CA PRO A 88 16.18 -15.96 -8.32
C PRO A 88 16.42 -16.62 -6.95
N TYR A 89 16.76 -15.84 -5.91
CA TYR A 89 17.16 -16.34 -4.59
C TYR A 89 16.07 -16.13 -3.54
N ALA A 90 14.83 -16.47 -3.88
CA ALA A 90 13.68 -16.26 -2.99
C ALA A 90 13.68 -17.30 -1.86
N ASP A 91 13.68 -16.84 -0.60
CA ASP A 91 13.55 -17.73 0.57
C ASP A 91 12.08 -18.00 0.91
N ILE A 92 11.17 -17.09 0.52
CA ILE A 92 9.73 -17.23 0.65
C ILE A 92 9.06 -16.98 -0.71
N PRO A 93 7.86 -17.53 -0.98
CA PRO A 93 7.09 -17.10 -2.13
C PRO A 93 6.61 -15.64 -1.95
N GLU A 94 6.32 -14.97 -3.05
CA GLU A 94 5.56 -13.71 -3.03
C GLU A 94 4.27 -13.86 -2.21
N CYS A 95 3.92 -12.84 -1.43
CA CYS A 95 2.81 -12.91 -0.48
C CYS A 95 1.99 -11.63 -0.47
N ILE A 96 0.72 -11.76 -0.08
CA ILE A 96 -0.15 -10.62 0.22
C ILE A 96 0.07 -10.26 1.68
N VAL A 97 0.31 -8.98 1.97
CA VAL A 97 0.44 -8.50 3.35
C VAL A 97 -0.78 -7.65 3.70
N VAL A 98 -1.46 -8.02 4.78
CA VAL A 98 -2.63 -7.29 5.31
C VAL A 98 -2.27 -6.72 6.67
N GLY A 99 -1.99 -5.42 6.73
CA GLY A 99 -1.78 -4.68 7.97
C GLY A 99 -3.10 -4.35 8.65
N ILE A 100 -3.27 -4.77 9.91
CA ILE A 100 -4.46 -4.48 10.71
C ILE A 100 -4.13 -3.34 11.66
N LYS A 101 -4.80 -2.20 11.46
CA LYS A 101 -4.65 -1.03 12.34
C LYS A 101 -5.45 -1.22 13.63
N ASN A 102 -4.86 -0.80 14.74
CA ASN A 102 -5.57 -0.76 16.02
C ASN A 102 -6.54 0.43 16.11
N THR A 103 -7.69 0.21 16.75
CA THR A 103 -8.55 1.29 17.28
C THR A 103 -8.29 1.43 18.78
N GLU A 104 -8.42 0.33 19.53
CA GLU A 104 -8.16 0.21 20.97
C GLU A 104 -7.20 -0.96 21.24
N ARG A 105 -5.91 -0.72 21.03
CA ARG A 105 -4.85 -1.75 21.09
C ARG A 105 -4.87 -2.57 22.38
N THR A 106 -5.04 -1.93 23.54
CA THR A 106 -5.06 -2.61 24.84
C THR A 106 -6.24 -3.57 24.97
N ARG A 107 -7.41 -3.18 24.45
CA ARG A 107 -8.61 -4.04 24.45
C ARG A 107 -8.40 -5.25 23.52
N ASP A 108 -7.83 -5.00 22.34
CA ASP A 108 -7.74 -6.00 21.27
C ASP A 108 -6.59 -7.00 21.46
N LEU A 109 -5.47 -6.56 22.05
CA LEU A 109 -4.24 -7.36 22.17
C LEU A 109 -3.97 -7.86 23.60
N THR A 110 -4.91 -7.69 24.52
CA THR A 110 -4.80 -8.25 25.88
C THR A 110 -5.87 -9.35 26.07
N PRO A 111 -5.48 -10.61 26.29
CA PRO A 111 -6.45 -11.71 26.43
C PRO A 111 -7.25 -11.64 27.74
N THR A 112 -6.75 -10.91 28.73
CA THR A 112 -7.40 -10.64 30.01
C THR A 112 -7.76 -9.16 30.14
N LYS A 113 -8.65 -8.81 31.08
CA LYS A 113 -8.94 -7.41 31.37
C LYS A 113 -7.66 -6.69 31.79
N ALA A 114 -7.18 -5.78 30.95
CA ALA A 114 -6.12 -4.87 31.32
C ALA A 114 -6.60 -3.99 32.49
N GLY A 115 -5.70 -3.72 33.44
CA GLY A 115 -5.98 -2.80 34.53
C GLY A 115 -6.48 -1.47 33.99
N LYS A 116 -7.51 -0.91 34.63
CA LYS A 116 -8.10 0.38 34.22
C LYS A 116 -7.00 1.43 34.25
N LYS A 117 -6.74 2.08 33.11
CA LYS A 117 -5.84 3.24 33.05
C LYS A 117 -6.45 4.31 33.97
N VAL A 118 -5.84 4.53 35.14
CA VAL A 118 -6.16 5.67 35.98
C VAL A 118 -5.55 6.87 35.27
N LEU A 119 -6.40 7.74 34.75
CA LEU A 119 -6.00 9.06 34.23
C LEU A 119 -5.77 10.01 35.40
#